data_AF-A0A7V8ADY2-F1
#
_entry.id   AF-A0A7V8ADY2-F1
#
_cell.length_a   1.000
_cell.length_b   1.000
_cell.length_c   1.000
_cell.angle_alpha   90.00
_cell.angle_beta   90.00
_cell.angle_gamma   90.00
#
_symmetry.space_group_name_H-M   'P 1'
#
loop_
_entity.id
_entity.type
_entity.pdbx_description
1 polymer ?
#
loop_
_entity_poly.entity_id
_entity_poly.type
_entity_poly.pdbx_seq_one_letter_code
_entity_poly.pdbx_strand_id
1 'polypeptide(L)'
;MHILNNFFIPFALILIGFAIYFSEPETAVTRLSFAILLAAFALNFWINRNTYHFMRWIRALRVGLVWLNLLTAALLFYLLGGYWAPMWLLFTMPPAAGAMFMTRAGTALTACAAAALMMGIYLFRGARFALIADPEISTYAEALRQVLGTGQVWGQAAIHALFIVVFALFVQSLSEMVVKMRDSMR
;
A
#
# COMPACT_ATOMS: atom_id res chain seq x y z
N MET A 1 9.05 16.93 5.32
CA MET A 1 8.89 16.16 4.07
C MET A 1 9.86 14.99 3.97
N HIS A 2 11.07 15.06 4.55
CA HIS A 2 12.03 13.94 4.55
C HIS A 2 11.54 12.61 5.17
N ILE A 3 10.68 12.67 6.19
CA ILE A 3 10.23 11.47 6.93
C ILE A 3 9.51 10.44 6.03
N LEU A 4 8.63 10.88 5.12
CA LEU A 4 7.82 9.97 4.30
C LEU A 4 8.68 9.11 3.34
N ASN A 5 9.70 9.73 2.73
CA ASN A 5 10.69 9.04 1.90
C ASN A 5 11.64 8.16 2.71
N ASN A 6 12.02 8.60 3.91
CA ASN A 6 12.93 7.87 4.77
C ASN A 6 12.34 6.58 5.33
N PHE A 7 11.01 6.40 5.35
CA PHE A 7 10.38 5.21 5.91
C PHE A 7 9.70 4.32 4.87
N PHE A 8 8.97 4.88 3.89
CA PHE A 8 8.26 4.06 2.89
C PHE A 8 9.23 3.24 2.02
N ILE A 9 10.28 3.87 1.51
CA ILE A 9 11.18 3.28 0.52
C ILE A 9 12.07 2.20 1.15
N PRO A 10 12.70 2.42 2.33
CA PRO A 10 13.42 1.35 3.01
C PRO A 10 12.53 0.18 3.40
N PHE A 11 11.30 0.46 3.84
CA PHE A 11 10.34 -0.58 4.16
C PHE A 11 9.99 -1.44 2.94
N ALA A 12 9.68 -0.80 1.80
CA ALA A 12 9.39 -1.50 0.57
C ALA A 12 10.60 -2.26 0.02
N LEU A 13 11.82 -1.71 0.15
CA LEU A 13 13.06 -2.38 -0.22
C LEU A 13 13.32 -3.63 0.62
N ILE A 14 13.13 -3.56 1.94
CA ILE A 14 13.28 -4.72 2.83
C ILE A 14 12.26 -5.78 2.48
N LEU A 15 11.00 -5.39 2.28
CA LEU A 15 9.94 -6.32 1.87
C LEU A 15 10.28 -7.00 0.53
N ILE A 16 10.73 -6.24 -0.47
CA ILE A 16 11.11 -6.79 -1.78
C ILE A 16 12.36 -7.66 -1.68
N GLY A 17 13.34 -7.27 -0.88
CA GLY A 17 14.53 -8.06 -0.60
C GLY A 17 14.17 -9.42 0.00
N PHE A 18 13.26 -9.45 0.98
CA PHE A 18 12.74 -10.70 1.54
C PHE A 18 11.94 -11.51 0.52
N ALA A 19 11.09 -10.88 -0.29
CA ALA A 19 10.36 -11.56 -1.34
C ALA A 19 11.30 -12.24 -2.36
N ILE A 20 12.39 -11.57 -2.72
CA ILE A 20 13.40 -12.12 -3.64
C ILE A 20 14.16 -13.27 -3.00
N TYR A 21 14.59 -13.09 -1.74
CA TYR A 21 15.37 -14.08 -1.02
C TYR A 21 14.60 -15.37 -0.74
N PHE A 22 13.32 -15.27 -0.36
CA PHE A 22 12.53 -16.44 0.03
C PHE A 22 11.73 -17.07 -1.10
N SER A 23 11.31 -16.30 -2.10
CA SER A 23 10.32 -16.74 -3.08
C SER A 23 10.85 -16.84 -4.50
N GLU A 24 12.14 -16.51 -4.73
CA GLU A 24 12.84 -16.56 -6.01
C GLU A 24 11.96 -16.19 -7.23
N PRO A 25 11.36 -14.98 -7.24
CA PRO A 25 10.41 -14.57 -8.27
C PRO A 25 11.08 -14.48 -9.65
N GLU A 26 10.26 -14.59 -10.70
CA GLU A 26 10.73 -14.46 -12.08
C GLU A 26 11.59 -13.20 -12.28
N THR A 27 12.63 -13.33 -13.10
CA THR A 27 13.60 -12.25 -13.33
C THR A 27 12.95 -10.98 -13.88
N ALA A 28 11.90 -11.12 -14.70
CA ALA A 28 11.12 -10.01 -15.23
C ALA A 28 10.35 -9.27 -14.13
N VAL A 29 9.68 -10.00 -13.23
CA VAL A 29 8.91 -9.43 -12.11
C VAL A 29 9.84 -8.67 -11.17
N THR A 30 11.00 -9.26 -10.84
CA THR A 30 12.02 -8.65 -9.99
C THR A 30 12.52 -7.32 -10.57
N ARG A 31 12.90 -7.31 -11.86
CA ARG A 31 13.38 -6.09 -12.53
C ARG A 31 12.30 -5.01 -12.58
N LEU A 32 11.06 -5.38 -12.89
CA LEU A 32 9.93 -4.44 -12.90
C LEU A 32 9.65 -3.86 -11.51
N SER A 33 9.68 -4.68 -10.45
CA SER A 33 9.49 -4.20 -9.07
C SER A 33 10.57 -3.20 -8.65
N PHE A 34 11.84 -3.48 -8.97
CA PHE A 34 12.92 -2.52 -8.73
C PHE A 34 12.80 -1.25 -9.58
N ALA A 35 12.41 -1.37 -10.85
CA ALA A 35 12.18 -0.22 -11.71
C ALA A 35 11.06 0.67 -11.17
N ILE A 36 9.95 0.08 -10.69
CA ILE A 36 8.84 0.80 -10.05
C ILE A 36 9.30 1.48 -8.77
N LEU A 37 10.06 0.79 -7.92
CA LEU A 37 10.63 1.38 -6.70
C LEU A 37 11.54 2.57 -7.02
N LEU A 38 12.42 2.42 -8.00
CA LEU A 38 13.38 3.45 -8.38
C LEU A 38 12.65 4.65 -9.00
N ALA A 39 11.63 4.41 -9.83
CA ALA A 39 10.77 5.45 -10.38
C ALA A 39 10.01 6.20 -9.26
N ALA A 40 9.45 5.47 -8.29
CA ALA A 40 8.78 6.06 -7.14
C ALA A 40 9.76 6.89 -6.30
N PHE A 41 10.97 6.38 -6.04
CA PHE A 41 12.03 7.11 -5.35
C PHE A 41 12.42 8.39 -6.09
N ALA A 42 12.68 8.29 -7.39
CA ALA A 42 13.07 9.43 -8.22
C ALA A 42 11.97 10.51 -8.26
N LEU A 43 10.71 10.11 -8.40
CA LEU A 43 9.57 11.02 -8.41
C LEU A 43 9.39 11.70 -7.04
N ASN A 44 9.43 10.94 -5.95
CA ASN A 44 9.36 11.50 -4.60
C ASN A 44 10.56 12.44 -4.32
N PHE A 45 11.76 12.08 -4.77
CA PHE A 45 12.96 12.90 -4.63
C PHE A 45 12.84 14.21 -5.41
N TRP A 46 12.34 14.16 -6.65
CA TRP A 46 12.13 15.33 -7.48
C TRP A 46 11.09 16.30 -6.87
N ILE A 47 9.95 15.77 -6.40
CA ILE A 47 8.92 16.59 -5.72
C ILE A 47 9.49 17.24 -4.45
N ASN A 48 10.28 16.49 -3.66
CA ASN A 48 10.92 17.02 -2.46
C ASN A 48 11.94 18.11 -2.79
N ARG A 49 12.79 17.90 -3.80
CA ARG A 49 13.76 18.90 -4.27
C ARG A 49 13.07 20.18 -4.75
N ASN A 50 11.94 20.05 -5.44
CA ASN A 50 11.21 21.18 -5.99
C ASN A 50 10.14 21.75 -5.05
N THR A 51 10.12 21.35 -3.77
CA THR A 51 9.09 21.76 -2.81
C THR A 51 9.03 23.27 -2.62
N TYR A 52 10.16 23.98 -2.68
CA TYR A 52 10.20 25.43 -2.54
C TYR A 52 9.46 26.16 -3.67
N HIS A 53 9.53 25.66 -4.90
CA HIS A 53 8.77 26.21 -6.02
C HIS A 53 7.25 26.02 -5.86
N PHE A 54 6.85 25.00 -5.10
CA PHE A 54 5.45 24.65 -4.92
C PHE A 54 4.89 25.00 -3.53
N MET A 55 5.46 25.98 -2.83
CA MET A 55 5.03 26.34 -1.46
C MET A 55 3.52 26.60 -1.34
N ARG A 56 2.89 27.24 -2.35
CA ARG A 56 1.44 27.49 -2.38
C ARG A 56 0.59 26.21 -2.38
N TRP A 57 1.14 25.10 -2.88
CA TRP A 57 0.46 23.81 -3.06
C TRP A 57 0.94 22.74 -2.08
N ILE A 58 1.67 23.13 -1.02
CA ILE A 58 2.38 22.19 -0.16
C ILE A 58 1.46 21.15 0.50
N ARG A 59 0.22 21.53 0.86
CA ARG A 59 -0.78 20.59 1.39
C ARG A 59 -1.22 19.59 0.32
N ALA A 60 -1.56 20.07 -0.87
CA ALA A 60 -1.99 19.23 -1.98
C ALA A 60 -0.89 18.26 -2.43
N LEU A 61 0.37 18.71 -2.46
CA LEU A 61 1.52 17.86 -2.77
C LEU A 61 1.71 16.74 -1.75
N ARG A 62 1.55 17.01 -0.45
CA ARG A 62 1.66 15.97 0.59
C ARG A 62 0.60 14.90 0.41
N VAL A 63 -0.64 15.30 0.16
CA VAL A 63 -1.73 14.38 -0.15
C VAL A 63 -1.40 13.59 -1.42
N GLY A 64 -0.97 14.27 -2.48
CA GLY A 64 -0.56 13.63 -3.73
C GLY A 64 0.54 12.56 -3.55
N LEU A 65 1.54 12.83 -2.72
CA LEU A 65 2.60 11.85 -2.39
C LEU A 65 2.07 10.61 -1.66
N VAL A 66 1.11 10.78 -0.75
CA VAL A 66 0.46 9.65 -0.07
C VAL A 66 -0.27 8.76 -1.07
N TRP A 67 -1.06 9.36 -1.98
CA TRP A 67 -1.78 8.62 -3.02
C TRP A 67 -0.84 7.98 -4.05
N LEU A 68 0.25 8.66 -4.41
CA LEU A 68 1.29 8.11 -5.27
C LEU A 68 1.90 6.86 -4.65
N ASN A 69 2.29 6.90 -3.38
CA ASN A 69 2.86 5.75 -2.69
C ASN A 69 1.84 4.64 -2.48
N LEU A 70 0.56 4.97 -2.31
CA LEU A 70 -0.51 3.98 -2.32
C LEU A 70 -0.62 3.26 -3.67
N LEU A 71 -0.51 4.01 -4.78
CA LEU A 71 -0.49 3.43 -6.11
C LEU A 71 0.75 2.55 -6.32
N THR A 72 1.93 3.02 -5.88
CA THR A 72 3.16 2.21 -5.91
C THR A 72 3.00 0.92 -5.11
N ALA A 73 2.45 0.99 -3.89
CA ALA A 73 2.16 -0.18 -3.07
C ALA A 73 1.21 -1.15 -3.79
N ALA A 74 0.16 -0.64 -4.44
CA ALA A 74 -0.78 -1.44 -5.21
C ALA A 74 -0.11 -2.17 -6.39
N LEU A 75 0.74 -1.47 -7.16
CA LEU A 75 1.50 -2.09 -8.26
C LEU A 75 2.47 -3.16 -7.77
N LEU A 76 3.24 -2.86 -6.71
CA LEU A 76 4.20 -3.80 -6.15
C LEU A 76 3.50 -5.02 -5.55
N PHE A 77 2.36 -4.83 -4.87
CA PHE A 77 1.55 -5.91 -4.36
C PHE A 77 0.92 -6.76 -5.48
N TYR A 78 0.45 -6.14 -6.56
CA TYR A 78 -0.05 -6.87 -7.72
C TYR A 78 1.04 -7.78 -8.33
N LEU A 79 2.28 -7.31 -8.40
CA LEU A 79 3.40 -8.09 -8.93
C LEU A 79 3.86 -9.18 -7.96
N LEU A 80 4.15 -8.81 -6.71
CA LEU A 80 4.87 -9.66 -5.75
C LEU A 80 3.98 -10.34 -4.72
N GLY A 81 2.71 -9.96 -4.59
CA GLY A 81 1.81 -10.49 -3.56
C GLY A 81 1.53 -11.99 -3.65
N GLY A 82 1.74 -12.60 -4.81
CA GLY A 82 1.63 -14.06 -4.99
C GLY A 82 2.92 -14.82 -4.64
N TYR A 83 4.05 -14.13 -4.56
CA TYR A 83 5.34 -14.71 -4.23
C TYR A 83 5.57 -14.68 -2.73
N TRP A 84 5.19 -13.59 -2.04
CA TRP A 84 5.47 -13.44 -0.62
C TRP A 84 4.26 -12.93 0.16
N ALA A 85 3.81 -13.74 1.14
CA ALA A 85 2.56 -13.50 1.86
C ALA A 85 2.50 -12.16 2.62
N PRO A 86 3.56 -11.66 3.30
CA PRO A 86 3.54 -10.39 4.02
C PRO A 86 3.50 -9.12 3.15
N MET A 87 3.50 -9.24 1.81
CA MET A 87 3.51 -8.08 0.89
C MET A 87 2.34 -7.11 1.10
N TRP A 88 1.23 -7.57 1.68
CA TRP A 88 0.07 -6.72 1.99
C TRP A 88 0.42 -5.61 2.99
N LEU A 89 1.49 -5.77 3.78
CA LEU A 89 1.98 -4.75 4.70
C LEU A 89 2.40 -3.46 3.99
N LEU A 90 2.70 -3.48 2.68
CA LEU A 90 2.92 -2.26 1.91
C LEU A 90 1.76 -1.27 2.00
N PHE A 91 0.53 -1.76 2.15
CA PHE A 91 -0.66 -0.92 2.25
C PHE A 91 -0.82 -0.21 3.59
N THR A 92 -0.04 -0.55 4.62
CA THR A 92 -0.10 0.13 5.92
C THR A 92 0.67 1.45 5.91
N MET A 93 1.69 1.55 5.06
CA MET A 93 2.58 2.72 5.05
C MET A 93 1.95 3.98 4.46
N PRO A 94 1.21 3.97 3.33
CA PRO A 94 0.54 5.16 2.81
C PRO A 94 -0.42 5.81 3.82
N PRO A 95 -1.33 5.10 4.51
CA PRO A 95 -2.18 5.72 5.51
C PRO A 95 -1.42 6.10 6.78
N ALA A 96 -0.35 5.40 7.18
CA ALA A 96 0.52 5.85 8.28
C ALA A 96 1.25 7.17 7.93
N ALA A 97 1.65 7.33 6.68
CA ALA A 97 2.15 8.59 6.13
C ALA A 97 1.04 9.66 6.12
N GLY A 98 -0.17 9.30 5.72
CA GLY A 98 -1.36 10.14 5.82
C GLY A 98 -1.56 10.67 7.24
N ALA A 99 -1.37 9.81 8.24
CA ALA A 99 -1.54 10.18 9.64
C ALA A 99 -0.64 11.33 10.12
N MET A 100 0.53 11.50 9.50
CA MET A 100 1.48 12.55 9.83
C MET A 100 1.20 13.88 9.10
N PHE A 101 0.50 13.84 7.97
CA PHE A 101 0.38 15.00 7.06
C PHE A 101 -1.05 15.43 6.75
N MET A 102 -2.04 14.59 7.04
CA MET A 102 -3.45 14.78 6.69
C MET A 102 -4.31 14.86 7.95
N THR A 103 -5.55 15.28 7.77
CA THR A 103 -6.55 15.24 8.85
C THR A 103 -6.99 13.80 9.11
N ARG A 104 -7.57 13.53 10.28
CA ARG A 104 -8.13 12.21 10.62
C ARG A 104 -9.06 11.64 9.55
N ALA A 105 -9.92 12.48 8.95
CA ALA A 105 -10.78 12.08 7.84
C ALA A 105 -9.97 11.71 6.58
N GLY A 106 -8.94 12.49 6.24
CA GLY A 106 -8.04 12.19 5.14
C GLY A 106 -7.31 10.86 5.33
N THR A 107 -6.76 10.62 6.52
CA THR A 107 -6.10 9.35 6.89
C THR A 107 -7.05 8.17 6.81
N ALA A 108 -8.28 8.31 7.33
CA ALA A 108 -9.30 7.28 7.25
C ALA A 108 -9.67 6.95 5.80
N LEU A 109 -9.84 7.97 4.94
CA LEU A 109 -10.09 7.78 3.51
C LEU A 109 -8.94 7.04 2.82
N THR A 110 -7.69 7.39 3.11
CA THR A 110 -6.53 6.68 2.56
C THR A 110 -6.49 5.23 3.04
N ALA A 111 -6.80 4.98 4.32
CA ALA A 111 -6.82 3.63 4.87
C ALA A 111 -7.92 2.77 4.25
N CYS A 112 -9.12 3.32 4.09
CA CYS A 112 -10.21 2.65 3.39
C CYS A 112 -9.87 2.38 1.92
N ALA A 113 -9.25 3.36 1.23
CA ALA A 113 -8.80 3.18 -0.14
C ALA A 113 -7.72 2.10 -0.26
N ALA A 114 -6.78 2.05 0.69
CA ALA A 114 -5.74 1.03 0.75
C ALA A 114 -6.31 -0.37 1.00
N ALA A 115 -7.21 -0.51 1.96
CA ALA A 115 -7.94 -1.75 2.22
C ALA A 115 -8.75 -2.20 0.99
N ALA A 116 -9.49 -1.29 0.36
CA ALA A 116 -10.28 -1.58 -0.83
C ALA A 116 -9.41 -1.99 -2.03
N LEU A 117 -8.30 -1.29 -2.28
CA LEU A 117 -7.35 -1.65 -3.34
C LEU A 117 -6.74 -3.03 -3.10
N MET A 118 -6.29 -3.31 -1.87
CA MET A 118 -5.73 -4.60 -1.52
C MET A 118 -6.77 -5.73 -1.72
N MET A 119 -7.99 -5.55 -1.22
CA MET A 119 -9.08 -6.52 -1.42
C MET A 119 -9.43 -6.70 -2.90
N GLY A 120 -9.49 -5.60 -3.66
CA GLY A 120 -9.72 -5.63 -5.10
C GLY A 120 -8.65 -6.41 -5.87
N ILE A 121 -7.38 -6.28 -5.46
CA ILE A 121 -6.28 -7.05 -6.05
C ILE A 121 -6.38 -8.53 -5.67
N TYR A 122 -6.68 -8.87 -4.42
CA TYR A 122 -6.91 -10.26 -4.00
C TYR A 122 -8.02 -10.92 -4.83
N LEU A 123 -9.15 -10.22 -4.96
CA LEU A 123 -10.29 -10.61 -5.78
C LEU A 123 -9.90 -10.86 -7.23
N PHE A 124 -9.28 -9.87 -7.86
CA PHE A 124 -8.93 -9.91 -9.26
C PHE A 124 -7.93 -11.03 -9.56
N ARG A 125 -6.90 -11.16 -8.72
CA ARG A 125 -5.91 -12.23 -8.85
C ARG A 125 -6.54 -13.60 -8.61
N GLY A 126 -7.32 -13.75 -7.55
CA GLY A 126 -8.03 -15.00 -7.25
C GLY A 126 -8.90 -15.45 -8.42
N ALA A 127 -9.70 -14.53 -9.00
CA ALA A 127 -10.56 -14.85 -10.15
C ALA A 127 -9.75 -15.17 -11.41
N ARG A 128 -8.63 -14.47 -11.63
CA ARG A 128 -7.69 -14.80 -12.72
C ARG A 128 -7.07 -16.19 -12.57
N PHE A 129 -6.66 -16.56 -11.35
CA PHE A 129 -6.10 -17.89 -11.09
C PHE A 129 -7.14 -18.99 -11.29
N ALA A 130 -8.37 -18.79 -10.81
CA ALA A 130 -9.48 -19.73 -11.04
C ALA A 130 -9.74 -19.97 -12.53
N LEU A 131 -9.79 -18.91 -13.36
CA LEU A 131 -9.97 -19.02 -14.82
C LEU A 131 -8.85 -19.79 -15.53
N ILE A 132 -7.63 -19.76 -15.01
CA ILE A 132 -6.48 -20.43 -15.61
C ILE A 132 -6.40 -21.89 -15.13
N ALA A 133 -6.76 -22.14 -13.87
CA ALA A 133 -6.65 -23.46 -13.25
C ALA A 133 -7.78 -24.41 -13.66
N ASP A 134 -9.02 -23.90 -13.81
CA ASP A 134 -10.21 -24.72 -14.07
C ASP A 134 -10.75 -24.48 -15.50
N PRO A 135 -10.60 -25.43 -16.44
CA PRO A 135 -11.07 -25.28 -17.82
C PRO A 135 -12.60 -25.19 -17.95
N GLU A 136 -13.34 -25.61 -16.93
CA GLU A 136 -14.81 -25.57 -16.89
C GLU A 136 -15.34 -24.14 -16.66
N ILE A 137 -14.52 -23.25 -16.09
CA ILE A 137 -14.91 -21.87 -15.78
C ILE A 137 -14.57 -20.99 -16.97
N SER A 138 -15.58 -20.65 -17.77
CA SER A 138 -15.40 -19.82 -18.96
C SER A 138 -15.63 -18.33 -18.71
N THR A 139 -16.32 -17.97 -17.61
CA THR A 139 -16.69 -16.57 -17.32
C THR A 139 -16.05 -16.02 -16.06
N TYR A 140 -15.70 -14.73 -16.07
CA TYR A 140 -15.18 -14.04 -14.88
C TYR A 140 -16.16 -14.04 -13.70
N ALA A 141 -17.47 -14.03 -13.98
CA ALA A 141 -18.49 -14.02 -12.94
C ALA A 141 -18.49 -15.32 -12.13
N GLU A 142 -18.30 -16.46 -12.80
CA GLU A 142 -18.21 -17.78 -12.16
C GLU A 142 -16.93 -17.90 -11.34
N ALA A 143 -15.79 -17.47 -11.90
CA ALA A 143 -14.52 -17.44 -11.17
C ALA A 143 -14.60 -16.58 -9.90
N LEU A 144 -15.27 -15.42 -9.99
CA LEU A 144 -15.45 -14.53 -8.85
C LEU A 144 -16.37 -15.13 -7.78
N ARG A 145 -17.40 -15.89 -8.18
CA ARG A 145 -18.27 -16.65 -7.26
C ARG A 145 -17.51 -17.76 -6.54
N GLN A 146 -16.66 -18.51 -7.24
CA GLN A 146 -15.83 -19.56 -6.63
C GLN A 146 -14.87 -18.98 -5.59
N VAL A 147 -14.21 -17.87 -5.93
CA VAL A 147 -13.33 -17.14 -5.01
C VAL A 147 -14.13 -16.65 -3.80
N LEU A 148 -15.30 -16.02 -4.01
CA LEU A 148 -16.21 -15.59 -2.93
C LEU A 148 -16.70 -16.73 -2.05
N GLY A 149 -16.91 -17.92 -2.62
CA GLY A 149 -17.28 -19.13 -1.89
C GLY A 149 -16.16 -19.67 -0.99
N THR A 150 -14.92 -19.26 -1.23
CA THR A 150 -13.76 -19.72 -0.45
C THR A 150 -13.57 -18.88 0.81
N GLY A 151 -14.31 -19.21 1.88
CA GLY A 151 -14.34 -18.44 3.13
C GLY A 151 -12.97 -18.16 3.78
N GLN A 152 -11.99 -19.05 3.59
CA GLN A 152 -10.65 -18.88 4.16
C GLN A 152 -9.86 -17.70 3.55
N VAL A 153 -9.89 -17.56 2.23
CA VAL A 153 -9.19 -16.48 1.50
C VAL A 153 -9.78 -15.12 1.86
N TRP A 154 -11.11 -15.06 1.97
CA TRP A 154 -11.81 -13.84 2.36
C TRP A 154 -11.66 -13.48 3.82
N GLY A 155 -11.68 -14.47 4.72
CA GLY A 155 -11.38 -14.24 6.14
C GLY A 155 -10.02 -13.58 6.31
N GLN A 156 -8.99 -14.08 5.63
CA GLN A 156 -7.65 -13.50 5.66
C GLN A 156 -7.61 -12.08 5.07
N ALA A 157 -8.18 -11.88 3.87
CA ALA A 157 -8.21 -10.56 3.23
C ALA A 157 -8.97 -9.51 4.06
N ALA A 158 -10.08 -9.91 4.70
CA ALA A 158 -10.86 -9.04 5.58
C ALA A 158 -10.08 -8.66 6.85
N ILE A 159 -9.35 -9.60 7.44
CA ILE A 159 -8.50 -9.31 8.62
C ILE A 159 -7.39 -8.33 8.23
N HIS A 160 -6.70 -8.54 7.10
CA HIS A 160 -5.68 -7.62 6.61
C HIS A 160 -6.26 -6.22 6.35
N ALA A 161 -7.44 -6.14 5.71
CA ALA A 161 -8.12 -4.89 5.42
C ALA A 161 -8.49 -4.13 6.71
N LEU A 162 -9.06 -4.85 7.69
CA LEU A 162 -9.39 -4.30 9.00
C LEU A 162 -8.14 -3.82 9.73
N PHE A 163 -7.05 -4.60 9.67
CA PHE A 163 -5.77 -4.22 10.26
C PHE A 163 -5.25 -2.90 9.69
N ILE A 164 -5.27 -2.72 8.37
CA ILE A 164 -4.82 -1.48 7.72
C ILE A 164 -5.60 -0.27 8.27
N VAL A 165 -6.92 -0.39 8.40
CA VAL A 165 -7.77 0.69 8.91
C VAL A 165 -7.51 0.97 10.39
N VAL A 166 -7.50 -0.05 11.23
CA VAL A 166 -7.28 0.10 12.67
C VAL A 166 -5.89 0.66 12.95
N PHE A 167 -4.86 0.13 12.27
CA PHE A 167 -3.48 0.62 12.38
C PHE A 167 -3.37 2.09 12.00
N ALA A 168 -3.97 2.50 10.88
CA ALA A 168 -3.92 3.89 10.44
C ALA A 168 -4.57 4.85 11.45
N LEU A 169 -5.72 4.47 12.01
CA LEU A 169 -6.40 5.27 13.03
C LEU A 169 -5.62 5.32 14.35
N PHE A 170 -4.95 4.23 14.70
CA PHE A 170 -4.04 4.17 15.84
C PHE A 170 -2.82 5.09 15.64
N VAL A 171 -2.18 5.06 14.47
CA VAL A 171 -1.06 5.96 14.16
C VAL A 171 -1.51 7.42 14.15
N GLN A 172 -2.72 7.71 13.67
CA GLN A 172 -3.32 9.04 13.75
C GLN A 172 -3.48 9.51 15.19
N SER A 173 -4.04 8.69 16.08
CA SER A 173 -4.25 9.07 17.48
C SER A 173 -2.93 9.29 18.21
N LEU A 174 -1.92 8.47 17.95
CA LEU A 174 -0.55 8.68 18.46
C LEU A 174 0.03 10.01 17.97
N SER A 175 -0.12 10.30 16.68
CA SER A 175 0.40 11.55 16.09
C SER A 175 -0.25 12.78 16.73
N GLU A 176 -1.57 12.74 16.95
CA GLU A 176 -2.30 13.79 17.66
C GLU A 176 -1.89 13.92 19.13
N MET A 177 -1.67 12.79 19.83
CA MET A 177 -1.25 12.79 21.23
C MET A 177 0.15 13.40 21.41
N VAL A 178 1.11 13.07 20.54
CA VAL A 178 2.47 13.62 20.59
C VAL A 178 2.44 15.15 20.43
N VAL A 179 1.60 15.67 19.53
CA VAL A 179 1.43 17.13 19.37
C VAL A 179 0.85 17.75 20.63
N LYS A 180 -0.20 17.15 21.22
CA LYS A 180 -0.80 17.64 22.47
C LYS A 180 0.17 17.64 23.64
N MET A 181 0.95 16.58 23.82
CA MET A 181 1.97 16.48 24.87
C MET A 181 3.07 17.53 24.70
N ARG A 182 3.52 17.77 23.47
CA ARG A 182 4.48 18.84 23.17
C ARG A 182 3.92 20.20 23.55
N ASP A 183 2.66 20.45 23.22
CA ASP A 183 2.02 21.74 23.45
C ASP A 183 1.69 21.96 24.95
N SER A 184 1.47 20.90 25.74
CA SER A 184 1.28 21.00 27.20
C SER A 184 2.58 21.23 27.99
N MET A 185 3.75 20.99 27.39
CA MET A 185 5.05 21.25 28.00
C MET A 185 5.60 22.65 27.67
N ARG A 186 4.85 23.47 26.93
CA ARG A 186 5.17 24.86 26.61
C ARG A 186 4.28 25.79 27.42
#